data_AF-A0A7X1P909-F1
#
_entry.id   AF-A0A7X1P909-F1
#
_cell.length_a   1.000
_cell.length_b   1.000
_cell.length_c   1.000
_cell.angle_alpha   90.00
_cell.angle_beta   90.00
_cell.angle_gamma   90.00
#
_symmetry.space_group_name_H-M   'P 1'
#
loop_
_entity.id
_entity.type
_entity.pdbx_description
1 polymer ?
#
loop_
_entity_poly.entity_id
_entity_poly.type
_entity_poly.pdbx_seq_one_letter_code
_entity_poly.pdbx_strand_id
1 'polypeptide(L)'
;MNVPHLLTALKGPMLDLERRLLEAQPTIEHWLRSQWQDRTVPFYCSVDLRNAGFKLAPVDTNLFPGGFNNLAPEFTPLAVQAAMTAIDKACPDARGIVLVPENHTRNTFYLQNLAALAHILRQVGMNVRIGSLLPEITAPTQIEVPGNGSLVFEPIQRKGNRVLVDGFDPCAVLLNNDLSAGVPDVLRGIEQAILPPLHAGWHVRRKSNHFAAYDRVAKEFAELLGFDPWLLDPFFETCGKIDFRGRQGEECLEGYVEEILTDVRAKYKEYGIQEEPFVIVKADAGTYGMGIMSVKDPSEIRDLNRRQRNKMAVVKEGLEVHDVLVQEGVHTFETVDDAVAEPVVYMLDRFVVGGFYRVHTERGKDQNLNAPGMHFVPLAFASPCLPDLAGAPDCPPNRFYAYGVVARLALVAAAIELEETEAAFEAAEAARPVQAARA
;
A
#
# COMPACT_ATOMS: atom_id res chain seq x y z
N MET A 1 8.26 4.63 -25.94
CA MET A 1 8.56 4.16 -24.57
C MET A 1 8.68 2.66 -24.62
N ASN A 2 9.79 2.10 -24.15
CA ASN A 2 9.92 0.65 -24.01
C ASN A 2 8.95 0.19 -22.92
N VAL A 3 8.01 -0.70 -23.27
CA VAL A 3 7.08 -1.31 -22.32
C VAL A 3 7.82 -2.44 -21.61
N PRO A 4 7.69 -2.60 -20.29
CA PRO A 4 8.38 -3.65 -19.54
C PRO A 4 8.11 -5.05 -20.11
N HIS A 5 9.19 -5.77 -20.35
CA HIS A 5 9.16 -7.13 -20.86
C HIS A 5 9.27 -8.10 -19.68
N LEU A 6 8.36 -9.06 -19.62
CA LEU A 6 8.55 -10.27 -18.83
C LEU A 6 9.63 -11.10 -19.54
N LEU A 7 10.74 -11.39 -18.85
CA LEU A 7 11.79 -12.26 -19.40
C LEU A 7 11.35 -13.73 -19.47
N THR A 8 10.25 -14.07 -18.80
CA THR A 8 9.64 -15.39 -18.90
C THR A 8 8.71 -15.39 -20.12
N ALA A 9 9.05 -16.20 -21.13
CA ALA A 9 8.07 -16.56 -22.16
C ALA A 9 6.88 -17.21 -21.46
N LEU A 10 5.75 -16.50 -21.36
CA LEU A 10 4.57 -16.93 -20.61
C LEU A 10 4.06 -18.28 -21.13
N LYS A 11 4.46 -19.33 -20.42
CA LYS A 11 3.99 -20.70 -20.57
C LYS A 11 3.76 -21.19 -19.14
N GLY A 12 2.50 -21.43 -18.75
CA GLY A 12 2.16 -21.99 -17.45
C GLY A 12 1.05 -21.24 -16.70
N PRO A 13 1.03 -21.35 -15.35
CA PRO A 13 -0.12 -20.95 -14.51
C PRO A 13 -0.58 -19.51 -14.67
N MET A 14 0.35 -18.56 -14.90
CA MET A 14 -0.01 -17.14 -15.05
C MET A 14 -0.82 -16.87 -16.32
N LEU A 15 -0.46 -17.50 -17.44
CA LEU A 15 -1.21 -17.32 -18.69
C LEU A 15 -2.63 -17.89 -18.59
N ASP A 16 -2.78 -19.01 -17.87
CA ASP A 16 -4.10 -19.60 -17.60
C ASP A 16 -4.92 -18.74 -16.62
N LEU A 17 -4.28 -18.14 -15.60
CA LEU A 17 -4.93 -17.16 -14.73
C LEU A 17 -5.39 -15.93 -15.51
N GLU A 18 -4.52 -15.30 -16.30
CA GLU A 18 -4.86 -14.14 -17.13
C GLU A 18 -6.02 -14.46 -18.08
N ARG A 19 -5.98 -15.62 -18.76
CA ARG A 19 -7.09 -16.06 -19.62
C ARG A 19 -8.40 -16.18 -18.84
N ARG A 20 -8.41 -16.81 -17.67
CA ARG A 20 -9.60 -16.94 -16.82
C ARG A 20 -10.13 -15.58 -16.38
N LEU A 21 -9.26 -14.67 -15.99
CA LEU A 21 -9.65 -13.30 -15.60
C LEU A 21 -10.30 -12.55 -16.76
N LEU A 22 -9.80 -12.71 -17.98
CA LEU A 22 -10.36 -12.07 -19.18
C LEU A 22 -11.71 -12.68 -19.56
N GLU A 23 -11.81 -14.01 -19.60
CA GLU A 23 -13.05 -14.73 -19.92
C GLU A 23 -14.16 -14.44 -18.90
N ALA A 24 -13.79 -14.21 -17.64
CA ALA A 24 -14.72 -13.92 -16.55
C ALA A 24 -14.93 -12.42 -16.26
N GLN A 25 -14.47 -11.51 -17.13
CA GLN A 25 -14.53 -10.07 -16.88
C GLN A 25 -15.93 -9.58 -16.40
N PRO A 26 -17.07 -9.92 -17.03
CA PRO A 26 -18.37 -9.47 -16.55
C PRO A 26 -18.71 -9.96 -15.15
N THR A 27 -18.35 -11.21 -14.82
CA THR A 27 -18.54 -11.84 -13.51
C THR A 27 -17.71 -11.14 -12.44
N ILE A 28 -16.43 -10.90 -12.73
CA ILE A 28 -15.50 -10.20 -11.83
C ILE A 28 -16.00 -8.79 -11.54
N GLU A 29 -16.33 -8.04 -12.58
CA GLU A 29 -16.78 -6.66 -12.41
C GLU A 29 -18.13 -6.59 -11.68
N HIS A 30 -19.00 -7.60 -11.85
CA HIS A 30 -20.23 -7.71 -11.06
C HIS A 30 -19.96 -7.99 -9.58
N TRP A 31 -19.12 -8.99 -9.29
CA TRP A 31 -18.74 -9.34 -7.91
C TRP A 31 -18.04 -8.19 -7.20
N LEU A 32 -17.11 -7.50 -7.86
CA LEU A 32 -16.49 -6.29 -7.27
C LEU A 32 -17.55 -5.22 -6.98
N ARG A 33 -18.48 -4.98 -7.90
CA ARG A 33 -19.57 -4.01 -7.67
C ARG A 33 -20.44 -4.36 -6.45
N SER A 34 -20.71 -5.64 -6.17
CA SER A 34 -21.43 -6.02 -4.94
C SER A 34 -20.60 -5.75 -3.69
N GLN A 35 -19.30 -6.04 -3.70
CA GLN A 35 -18.42 -5.70 -2.57
C GLN A 35 -18.44 -4.20 -2.26
N TRP A 36 -18.53 -3.33 -3.28
CA TRP A 36 -18.58 -1.87 -3.09
C TRP A 36 -19.94 -1.32 -2.62
N GLN A 37 -21.00 -2.11 -2.67
CA GLN A 37 -22.31 -1.72 -2.11
C GLN A 37 -22.34 -1.95 -0.60
N ASP A 38 -21.67 -3.01 -0.16
CA ASP A 38 -21.70 -3.44 1.23
C ASP A 38 -20.62 -2.76 2.08
N ARG A 39 -19.62 -2.13 1.45
CA ARG A 39 -18.40 -1.68 2.12
C ARG A 39 -17.97 -0.27 1.75
N THR A 40 -17.35 0.41 2.71
CA THR A 40 -16.71 1.71 2.48
C THR A 40 -15.23 1.51 2.19
N VAL A 41 -14.79 1.88 0.98
CA VAL A 41 -13.36 1.81 0.61
C VAL A 41 -12.61 3.07 1.10
N PRO A 42 -11.30 2.94 1.40
CA PRO A 42 -10.43 4.09 1.64
C PRO A 42 -10.50 5.14 0.51
N PHE A 43 -10.27 6.41 0.85
CA PHE A 43 -10.22 7.51 -0.14
C PHE A 43 -9.23 7.22 -1.27
N TYR A 44 -8.08 6.63 -0.92
CA TYR A 44 -7.04 6.22 -1.84
C TYR A 44 -6.25 5.03 -1.28
N CYS A 45 -5.51 4.36 -2.15
CA CYS A 45 -4.45 3.45 -1.73
C CYS A 45 -3.48 3.19 -2.89
N SER A 46 -2.34 2.60 -2.56
CA SER A 46 -1.49 1.92 -3.55
C SER A 46 -1.25 0.48 -3.13
N VAL A 47 -1.14 -0.41 -4.11
CA VAL A 47 -0.85 -1.83 -3.90
C VAL A 47 0.40 -2.19 -4.69
N ASP A 48 1.43 -2.66 -3.99
CA ASP A 48 2.64 -3.21 -4.61
C ASP A 48 2.34 -4.68 -4.94
N LEU A 49 2.50 -5.07 -6.21
CA LEU A 49 2.28 -6.43 -6.68
C LEU A 49 3.60 -7.06 -7.10
N ARG A 50 3.66 -8.40 -7.09
CA ARG A 50 4.71 -9.15 -7.76
C ARG A 50 4.15 -10.16 -8.74
N ASN A 51 4.71 -10.15 -9.94
CA ASN A 51 4.42 -11.13 -10.98
C ASN A 51 5.60 -12.10 -11.12
N ALA A 52 5.40 -13.32 -10.63
CA ALA A 52 6.37 -14.40 -10.69
C ALA A 52 6.17 -15.30 -11.93
N GLY A 53 5.27 -14.98 -12.86
CA GLY A 53 4.94 -15.86 -13.99
C GLY A 53 4.26 -17.20 -13.61
N PHE A 54 4.22 -17.54 -12.33
CA PHE A 54 3.45 -18.64 -11.75
C PHE A 54 2.54 -18.19 -10.60
N LYS A 55 2.66 -16.93 -10.16
CA LYS A 55 1.88 -16.31 -9.08
C LYS A 55 1.82 -14.79 -9.31
N LEU A 56 0.65 -14.19 -9.08
CA LEU A 56 0.45 -12.75 -9.10
C LEU A 56 -0.20 -12.33 -7.80
N ALA A 57 0.57 -11.74 -6.90
CA ALA A 57 0.12 -11.47 -5.54
C ALA A 57 0.44 -10.05 -5.07
N PRO A 58 -0.41 -9.44 -4.23
CA PRO A 58 -0.07 -8.23 -3.52
C PRO A 58 0.93 -8.52 -2.41
N VAL A 59 1.96 -7.68 -2.29
CA VAL A 59 3.01 -7.80 -1.28
C VAL A 59 3.00 -6.66 -0.27
N ASP A 60 2.36 -5.54 -0.60
CA ASP A 60 2.11 -4.40 0.29
C ASP A 60 0.85 -3.63 -0.13
N THR A 61 0.08 -3.15 0.85
CA THR A 61 -1.08 -2.27 0.64
C THR A 61 -0.92 -1.03 1.52
N ASN A 62 -0.68 0.11 0.88
CA ASN A 62 -0.46 1.39 1.53
C ASN A 62 -1.69 2.29 1.42
N LEU A 63 -2.27 2.64 2.57
CA LEU A 63 -3.41 3.55 2.67
C LEU A 63 -3.00 5.03 2.69
N PHE A 64 -1.70 5.32 2.60
CA PHE A 64 -1.13 6.68 2.51
C PHE A 64 -0.14 6.76 1.34
N PRO A 65 -0.60 6.54 0.09
CA PRO A 65 0.28 6.47 -1.08
C PRO A 65 1.06 7.78 -1.25
N GLY A 66 2.39 7.67 -1.37
CA GLY A 66 3.33 8.80 -1.38
C GLY A 66 4.05 9.02 -2.72
N GLY A 67 3.47 8.55 -3.83
CA GLY A 67 4.09 8.59 -5.16
C GLY A 67 3.16 9.05 -6.29
N PHE A 68 2.22 9.96 -6.02
CA PHE A 68 1.32 10.51 -7.06
C PHE A 68 2.07 11.19 -8.22
N ASN A 69 3.28 11.71 -7.96
CA ASN A 69 4.16 12.30 -8.97
C ASN A 69 4.76 11.29 -9.96
N ASN A 70 4.71 10.00 -9.64
CA ASN A 70 5.22 8.93 -10.50
C ASN A 70 4.15 8.41 -11.49
N LEU A 71 2.89 8.82 -11.32
CA LEU A 71 1.82 8.47 -12.25
C LEU A 71 2.05 9.17 -13.59
N ALA A 72 1.68 8.49 -14.68
CA ALA A 72 1.73 9.09 -16.00
C ALA A 72 0.78 10.31 -16.06
N PRO A 73 1.23 11.49 -16.54
CA PRO A 73 0.40 12.70 -16.57
C PRO A 73 -0.94 12.52 -17.27
N GLU A 74 -0.99 11.64 -18.27
CA GLU A 74 -2.17 11.25 -19.04
C GLU A 74 -3.30 10.68 -18.17
N PHE A 75 -3.00 10.22 -16.95
CA PHE A 75 -3.98 9.69 -16.00
C PHE A 75 -4.59 10.74 -15.09
N THR A 76 -4.11 11.99 -15.15
CA THR A 76 -4.63 13.06 -14.30
C THR A 76 -6.15 13.23 -14.45
N PRO A 77 -6.75 13.25 -15.66
CA PRO A 77 -8.22 13.34 -15.80
C PRO A 77 -8.97 12.17 -15.13
N LEU A 78 -8.44 10.95 -15.23
CA LEU A 78 -9.02 9.76 -14.59
C LEU A 78 -8.91 9.86 -13.06
N ALA A 79 -7.75 10.26 -12.55
CA ALA A 79 -7.52 10.47 -11.12
C ALA A 79 -8.46 11.56 -10.56
N VAL A 80 -8.69 12.64 -11.30
CA VAL A 80 -9.64 13.70 -10.92
C VAL A 80 -11.06 13.15 -10.83
N GLN A 81 -11.53 12.40 -11.83
CA GLN A 81 -12.87 11.82 -11.81
C GLN A 81 -13.06 10.78 -10.67
N ALA A 82 -12.02 9.99 -10.39
CA ALA A 82 -12.05 9.05 -9.28
C ALA A 82 -12.07 9.78 -7.92
N ALA A 83 -11.25 10.84 -7.76
CA ALA A 83 -11.22 11.67 -6.57
C ALA A 83 -12.55 12.41 -6.34
N MET A 84 -13.23 12.86 -7.40
CA MET A 84 -14.60 13.38 -7.31
C MET A 84 -15.54 12.39 -6.62
N THR A 85 -15.52 11.12 -7.06
CA THR A 85 -16.36 10.08 -6.46
C THR A 85 -16.01 9.85 -4.98
N ALA A 86 -14.72 9.86 -4.63
CA ALA A 86 -14.27 9.71 -3.24
C ALA A 86 -14.72 10.89 -2.36
N ILE A 87 -14.63 12.12 -2.88
CA ILE A 87 -15.05 13.34 -2.18
C ILE A 87 -16.57 13.35 -1.99
N ASP A 88 -17.34 13.04 -3.02
CA ASP A 88 -18.81 13.02 -2.95
C ASP A 88 -19.32 12.05 -1.88
N LYS A 89 -18.65 10.90 -1.68
CA LYS A 89 -18.98 9.95 -0.62
C LYS A 89 -18.61 10.46 0.77
N ALA A 90 -17.42 11.04 0.91
CA ALA A 90 -16.90 11.46 2.21
C ALA A 90 -17.55 12.76 2.71
N CYS A 91 -17.79 13.72 1.81
CA CYS A 91 -18.43 14.98 2.11
C CYS A 91 -19.00 15.62 0.81
N PRO A 92 -20.28 15.37 0.48
CA PRO A 92 -20.90 15.89 -0.75
C PRO A 92 -20.90 17.42 -0.87
N ASP A 93 -20.95 18.13 0.26
CA ASP A 93 -20.96 19.60 0.31
C ASP A 93 -19.56 20.18 0.46
N ALA A 94 -18.50 19.38 0.25
CA ALA A 94 -17.14 19.79 0.52
C ALA A 94 -16.70 20.94 -0.39
N ARG A 95 -16.35 22.07 0.22
CA ARG A 95 -15.74 23.22 -0.48
C ARG A 95 -14.24 23.31 -0.26
N GLY A 96 -13.74 22.61 0.74
CA GLY A 96 -12.40 22.75 1.24
C GLY A 96 -11.88 21.49 1.90
N ILE A 97 -10.58 21.22 1.71
CA ILE A 97 -9.88 20.09 2.31
C ILE A 97 -8.53 20.57 2.86
N VAL A 98 -8.17 20.10 4.05
CA VAL A 98 -6.81 20.23 4.57
C VAL A 98 -6.07 18.93 4.29
N LEU A 99 -5.00 19.02 3.51
CA LEU A 99 -4.07 17.93 3.24
C LEU A 99 -2.97 17.95 4.31
N VAL A 100 -2.88 16.88 5.10
CA VAL A 100 -1.88 16.72 6.16
C VAL A 100 -0.76 15.82 5.65
N PRO A 101 0.44 16.37 5.41
CA PRO A 101 1.57 15.61 4.88
C PRO A 101 2.35 14.87 5.98
N GLU A 102 3.22 13.95 5.55
CA GLU A 102 4.34 13.48 6.36
C GLU A 102 5.21 14.64 6.84
N ASN A 103 5.94 14.40 7.92
CA ASN A 103 6.83 15.36 8.54
C ASN A 103 8.15 15.57 7.75
N HIS A 104 8.18 15.24 6.46
CA HIS A 104 9.35 15.32 5.60
C HIS A 104 9.30 16.58 4.72
N THR A 105 10.09 17.60 5.06
CA THR A 105 10.19 18.85 4.28
C THR A 105 11.41 18.91 3.35
N ARG A 106 12.31 17.92 3.42
CA ARG A 106 13.56 17.88 2.63
C ARG A 106 13.56 16.83 1.52
N ASN A 107 12.62 15.90 1.55
CA ASN A 107 12.50 14.88 0.51
C ASN A 107 11.79 15.49 -0.70
N THR A 108 12.56 15.84 -1.73
CA THR A 108 12.04 16.50 -2.93
C THR A 108 11.02 15.66 -3.67
N PHE A 109 11.19 14.33 -3.73
CA PHE A 109 10.22 13.43 -4.35
C PHE A 109 8.89 13.42 -3.60
N TYR A 110 8.95 13.45 -2.26
CA TYR A 110 7.73 13.52 -1.45
C TYR A 110 7.00 14.87 -1.62
N LEU A 111 7.75 15.98 -1.74
CA LEU A 111 7.17 17.29 -2.06
C LEU A 111 6.52 17.31 -3.45
N GLN A 112 7.13 16.65 -4.44
CA GLN A 112 6.53 16.46 -5.77
C GLN A 112 5.24 15.63 -5.69
N ASN A 113 5.22 14.56 -4.88
CA ASN A 113 4.01 13.79 -4.59
C ASN A 113 2.90 14.68 -4.02
N LEU A 114 3.19 15.50 -3.02
CA LEU A 114 2.22 16.42 -2.44
C LEU A 114 1.70 17.43 -3.46
N ALA A 115 2.58 17.96 -4.32
CA ALA A 115 2.18 18.87 -5.38
C ALA A 115 1.24 18.20 -6.39
N ALA A 116 1.52 16.95 -6.77
CA ALA A 116 0.65 16.16 -7.67
C ALA A 116 -0.71 15.85 -7.03
N LEU A 117 -0.73 15.40 -5.78
CA LEU A 117 -1.96 15.12 -5.04
C LEU A 117 -2.81 16.40 -4.85
N ALA A 118 -2.19 17.50 -4.43
CA ALA A 118 -2.88 18.78 -4.29
C ALA A 118 -3.40 19.30 -5.65
N HIS A 119 -2.68 19.05 -6.74
CA HIS A 119 -3.14 19.39 -8.09
C HIS A 119 -4.42 18.61 -8.46
N ILE A 120 -4.43 17.28 -8.26
CA ILE A 120 -5.63 16.44 -8.50
C ILE A 120 -6.82 16.98 -7.71
N LEU A 121 -6.66 17.22 -6.40
CA LEU A 121 -7.74 17.71 -5.54
C LEU A 121 -8.25 19.10 -5.95
N ARG A 122 -7.36 20.00 -6.40
CA ARG A 122 -7.77 21.31 -6.91
C ARG A 122 -8.56 21.20 -8.22
N GLN A 123 -8.20 20.26 -9.09
CA GLN A 123 -8.94 19.99 -10.35
C GLN A 123 -10.33 19.40 -10.08
N VAL A 124 -10.55 18.72 -8.95
CA VAL A 124 -11.89 18.34 -8.48
C VAL A 124 -12.76 19.56 -8.13
N GLY A 125 -12.15 20.72 -7.89
CA GLY A 125 -12.84 21.95 -7.48
C GLY A 125 -12.69 22.29 -5.99
N MET A 126 -11.80 21.59 -5.26
CA MET A 126 -11.58 21.81 -3.84
C MET A 126 -10.64 23.00 -3.57
N ASN A 127 -10.94 23.78 -2.52
CA ASN A 127 -9.92 24.64 -1.91
C ASN A 127 -8.98 23.78 -1.04
N VAL A 128 -7.75 23.57 -1.50
CA VAL A 128 -6.77 22.69 -0.85
C VAL A 128 -5.73 23.52 -0.10
N ARG A 129 -5.66 23.34 1.23
CA ARG A 129 -4.64 23.91 2.12
C ARG A 129 -3.76 22.79 2.68
N ILE A 130 -2.47 23.05 2.85
CA ILE A 130 -1.52 22.06 3.41
C ILE A 130 -1.30 22.37 4.88
N GLY A 131 -1.86 21.52 5.74
CA GLY A 131 -1.75 21.64 7.19
C GLY A 131 -0.58 20.83 7.72
N SER A 132 0.43 21.52 8.24
CA SER A 132 1.61 20.92 8.83
C SER A 132 1.38 20.53 10.30
N LEU A 133 1.93 19.36 10.67
CA LEU A 133 2.05 18.90 12.05
C LEU A 133 3.43 19.21 12.68
N LEU A 134 4.35 19.79 11.90
CA LEU A 134 5.70 20.11 12.35
C LEU A 134 5.70 21.30 13.33
N PRO A 135 6.19 21.14 14.57
CA PRO A 135 6.20 22.21 15.56
C PRO A 135 7.00 23.46 15.14
N GLU A 136 8.01 23.29 14.28
CA GLU A 136 8.83 24.39 13.77
C GLU A 136 8.12 25.28 12.73
N ILE A 137 7.03 24.79 12.11
CA ILE A 137 6.23 25.58 11.17
C ILE A 137 5.16 26.32 11.99
N THR A 138 5.47 27.54 12.40
CA THR A 138 4.61 28.38 13.24
C THR A 138 3.86 29.47 12.47
N ALA A 139 4.15 29.63 11.17
CA ALA A 139 3.52 30.56 10.25
C ALA A 139 3.53 29.97 8.83
N PRO A 140 2.72 30.49 7.88
CA PRO A 140 2.77 30.06 6.49
C PRO A 140 4.20 30.08 5.94
N THR A 141 4.69 28.90 5.57
CA THR A 141 6.08 28.66 5.18
C THR A 141 6.09 28.12 3.76
N GLN A 142 6.71 28.87 2.85
CA GLN A 142 6.88 28.43 1.47
C GLN A 142 8.04 27.43 1.38
N ILE A 143 7.78 26.30 0.73
CA ILE A 143 8.76 25.24 0.46
C ILE A 143 8.82 25.04 -1.05
N GLU A 144 10.01 25.18 -1.62
CA GLU A 144 10.26 24.98 -3.04
C GLU A 144 10.13 23.50 -3.41
N VAL A 145 9.45 23.23 -4.53
CA VAL A 145 9.26 21.90 -5.09
C VAL A 145 9.91 21.85 -6.46
N PRO A 146 11.00 21.07 -6.65
CA PRO A 146 11.70 21.00 -7.92
C PRO A 146 10.77 20.66 -9.08
N GLY A 147 10.68 21.56 -10.07
CA GLY A 147 9.84 21.38 -11.26
C GLY A 147 8.35 21.68 -11.07
N ASN A 148 7.88 21.98 -9.85
CA ASN A 148 6.46 22.20 -9.55
C ASN A 148 6.17 23.54 -8.84
N GLY A 149 7.14 24.45 -8.80
CA GLY A 149 7.02 25.74 -8.12
C GLY A 149 7.19 25.60 -6.61
N SER A 150 6.22 26.02 -5.82
CA SER A 150 6.29 25.97 -4.36
C SER A 150 4.99 25.52 -3.71
N LEU A 151 5.09 24.91 -2.54
CA LEU A 151 3.96 24.61 -1.65
C LEU A 151 4.02 25.50 -0.41
N VAL A 152 2.85 25.91 0.09
CA VAL A 152 2.76 26.67 1.34
C VAL A 152 2.29 25.72 2.42
N PHE A 153 3.15 25.49 3.41
CA PHE A 153 2.86 24.68 4.58
C PHE A 153 2.45 25.60 5.72
N GLU A 154 1.39 25.24 6.42
CA GLU A 154 0.78 26.13 7.41
C GLU A 154 0.47 25.37 8.69
N PRO A 155 0.65 25.99 9.87
CA PRO A 155 0.38 25.31 11.13
C PRO A 155 -1.08 24.90 11.23
N ILE A 156 -1.33 23.62 11.49
CA ILE A 156 -2.66 23.15 11.88
C ILE A 156 -3.02 23.74 13.25
N GLN A 157 -4.25 24.23 13.36
CA GLN A 157 -4.83 24.73 14.59
C GLN A 157 -6.11 23.96 14.91
N ARG A 158 -6.36 23.72 16.19
CA ARG A 158 -7.64 23.18 16.66
C ARG A 158 -8.44 24.26 17.37
N LYS A 159 -9.70 24.45 16.97
CA LYS A 159 -10.68 25.28 17.68
C LYS A 159 -11.90 24.42 17.99
N GLY A 160 -12.12 24.14 19.29
CA GLY A 160 -13.13 23.17 19.70
C GLY A 160 -12.82 21.78 19.12
N ASN A 161 -13.78 21.17 18.44
CA ASN A 161 -13.63 19.87 17.77
C ASN A 161 -13.38 19.99 16.27
N ARG A 162 -12.77 21.10 15.82
CA ARG A 162 -12.48 21.33 14.40
C ARG A 162 -11.03 21.72 14.20
N VAL A 163 -10.45 21.20 13.13
CA VAL A 163 -9.15 21.57 12.59
C VAL A 163 -9.32 22.72 11.61
N LEU A 164 -8.44 23.70 11.70
CA LEU A 164 -8.39 24.85 10.81
C LEU A 164 -6.95 25.14 10.40
N VAL A 165 -6.80 25.86 9.29
CA VAL A 165 -5.53 26.41 8.83
C VAL A 165 -5.73 27.88 8.51
N ASP A 166 -5.11 28.80 9.26
CA ASP A 166 -5.27 30.25 9.06
C ASP A 166 -6.75 30.69 8.94
N GLY A 167 -7.60 30.20 9.85
CA GLY A 167 -9.04 30.48 9.86
C GLY A 167 -9.86 29.76 8.78
N PHE A 168 -9.23 29.05 7.84
CA PHE A 168 -9.91 28.15 6.90
C PHE A 168 -10.40 26.90 7.64
N ASP A 169 -11.72 26.70 7.62
CA ASP A 169 -12.41 25.53 8.18
C ASP A 169 -12.77 24.56 7.03
N PRO A 170 -11.99 23.50 6.81
CA PRO A 170 -12.27 22.52 5.76
C PRO A 170 -13.44 21.62 6.15
N CYS A 171 -14.02 20.97 5.13
CA CYS A 171 -15.07 19.98 5.34
C CYS A 171 -14.48 18.61 5.74
N ALA A 172 -13.29 18.29 5.24
CA ALA A 172 -12.57 17.05 5.53
C ALA A 172 -11.07 17.29 5.71
N VAL A 173 -10.41 16.35 6.37
CA VAL A 173 -8.96 16.29 6.56
C VAL A 173 -8.43 15.05 5.83
N LEU A 174 -7.61 15.25 4.81
CA LEU A 174 -6.96 14.17 4.06
C LEU A 174 -5.56 13.94 4.61
N LEU A 175 -5.31 12.76 5.14
CA LEU A 175 -4.01 12.35 5.65
C LEU A 175 -3.19 11.74 4.52
N ASN A 176 -2.08 12.39 4.16
CA ASN A 176 -0.94 11.77 3.47
C ASN A 176 0.24 11.54 4.42
N ASN A 177 -0.10 11.40 5.70
CA ASN A 177 0.76 11.05 6.82
C ASN A 177 0.25 9.74 7.41
N ASP A 178 1.11 8.74 7.51
CA ASP A 178 0.76 7.38 7.93
C ASP A 178 0.54 7.21 9.45
N LEU A 179 0.73 8.29 10.20
CA LEU A 179 0.58 8.36 11.65
C LEU A 179 1.39 7.30 12.40
N SER A 180 2.55 6.88 11.87
CA SER A 180 3.40 5.88 12.53
C SER A 180 3.79 6.28 13.95
N ALA A 181 3.99 7.58 14.21
CA ALA A 181 4.31 8.12 15.54
C ALA A 181 3.12 8.18 16.51
N GLY A 182 1.93 7.74 16.09
CA GLY A 182 0.67 7.90 16.80
C GLY A 182 -0.14 9.09 16.30
N VAL A 183 -1.44 9.10 16.64
CA VAL A 183 -2.32 10.22 16.26
C VAL A 183 -1.99 11.47 17.11
N PRO A 184 -1.71 12.63 16.48
CA PRO A 184 -1.58 13.90 17.19
C PRO A 184 -2.90 14.34 17.83
N ASP A 185 -2.85 14.95 19.01
CA ASP A 185 -4.06 15.40 19.73
C ASP A 185 -4.90 16.40 18.94
N VAL A 186 -4.28 17.16 18.03
CA VAL A 186 -4.97 18.11 17.17
C VAL A 186 -5.97 17.44 16.21
N LEU A 187 -5.79 16.15 15.91
CA LEU A 187 -6.64 15.36 15.01
C LEU A 187 -7.65 14.45 15.75
N ARG A 188 -7.56 14.32 17.09
CA ARG A 188 -8.39 13.37 17.84
C ARG A 188 -9.80 13.92 18.13
N GLY A 189 -10.83 13.12 17.85
CA GLY A 189 -12.22 13.48 18.19
C GLY A 189 -12.67 14.78 17.54
N ILE A 190 -12.26 15.01 16.29
CA ILE A 190 -12.73 16.15 15.49
C ILE A 190 -14.02 15.79 14.76
N GLU A 191 -14.83 16.78 14.44
CA GLU A 191 -16.11 16.62 13.73
C GLU A 191 -15.92 16.36 12.24
N GLN A 192 -14.80 16.81 11.67
CA GLN A 192 -14.51 16.65 10.25
C GLN A 192 -14.13 15.21 9.94
N ALA A 193 -14.57 14.71 8.79
CA ALA A 193 -14.13 13.41 8.30
C ALA A 193 -12.61 13.40 8.12
N ILE A 194 -11.95 12.37 8.65
CA ILE A 194 -10.52 12.11 8.43
C ILE A 194 -10.40 10.96 7.42
N LEU A 195 -9.63 11.20 6.36
CA LEU A 195 -9.52 10.29 5.22
C LEU A 195 -8.05 9.92 5.02
N PRO A 196 -7.66 8.63 5.05
CA PRO A 196 -8.37 7.51 5.66
C PRO A 196 -8.64 7.73 7.16
N PRO A 197 -9.52 6.95 7.81
CA PRO A 197 -9.81 7.11 9.23
C PRO A 197 -8.57 6.84 10.09
N LEU A 198 -8.54 7.38 11.31
CA LEU A 198 -7.34 7.38 12.16
C LEU A 198 -6.75 5.99 12.42
N HIS A 199 -7.60 4.97 12.58
CA HIS A 199 -7.17 3.59 12.81
C HIS A 199 -6.50 2.93 11.60
N ALA A 200 -6.58 3.54 10.43
CA ALA A 200 -5.79 3.13 9.27
C ALA A 200 -4.28 3.40 9.45
N GLY A 201 -3.90 4.26 10.40
CA GLY A 201 -2.51 4.61 10.67
C GLY A 201 -1.70 3.48 11.32
N TRP A 202 -0.39 3.46 11.07
CA TRP A 202 0.48 2.34 11.49
C TRP A 202 0.76 2.23 12.98
N HIS A 203 0.37 3.22 13.77
CA HIS A 203 0.44 3.13 15.23
C HIS A 203 -0.48 2.03 15.81
N VAL A 204 -1.56 1.67 15.09
CA VAL A 204 -2.49 0.59 15.50
C VAL A 204 -2.75 -0.42 14.40
N ARG A 205 -2.70 -0.03 13.12
CA ARG A 205 -2.88 -0.93 11.99
C ARG A 205 -1.82 -2.04 12.00
N ARG A 206 -2.23 -3.27 11.65
CA ARG A 206 -1.37 -4.45 11.55
C ARG A 206 -1.49 -5.10 10.18
N LYS A 207 -0.36 -5.44 9.55
CA LYS A 207 -0.33 -6.10 8.24
C LYS A 207 -0.96 -7.48 8.29
N SER A 208 -0.81 -8.19 9.39
CA SER A 208 -1.45 -9.48 9.65
C SER A 208 -2.98 -9.44 9.51
N ASN A 209 -3.65 -8.41 10.03
CA ASN A 209 -5.08 -8.22 9.86
C ASN A 209 -5.44 -8.04 8.37
N HIS A 210 -4.65 -7.23 7.65
CA HIS A 210 -4.83 -7.05 6.21
C HIS A 210 -4.70 -8.35 5.43
N PHE A 211 -3.63 -9.13 5.67
CA PHE A 211 -3.41 -10.39 4.97
C PHE A 211 -4.44 -11.45 5.35
N ALA A 212 -4.93 -11.46 6.60
CA ALA A 212 -6.03 -12.34 7.00
C ALA A 212 -7.36 -11.97 6.30
N ALA A 213 -7.62 -10.68 6.07
CA ALA A 213 -8.75 -10.24 5.26
C ALA A 213 -8.56 -10.59 3.78
N TYR A 214 -7.33 -10.45 3.26
CA TYR A 214 -6.99 -10.79 1.88
C TYR A 214 -7.12 -12.29 1.61
N ASP A 215 -6.70 -13.15 2.54
CA ASP A 215 -6.87 -14.61 2.44
C ASP A 215 -8.35 -15.00 2.25
N ARG A 216 -9.27 -14.38 3.02
CA ARG A 216 -10.72 -14.59 2.85
C ARG A 216 -11.20 -14.15 1.45
N VAL A 217 -10.79 -12.96 1.03
CA VAL A 217 -11.16 -12.38 -0.28
C VAL A 217 -10.63 -13.23 -1.43
N ALA A 218 -9.36 -13.66 -1.37
CA ALA A 218 -8.72 -14.46 -2.40
C ALA A 218 -9.37 -15.85 -2.51
N LYS A 219 -9.73 -16.48 -1.39
CA LYS A 219 -10.46 -17.76 -1.37
C LYS A 219 -11.84 -17.64 -2.02
N GLU A 220 -12.64 -16.64 -1.62
CA GLU A 220 -13.97 -16.42 -2.21
C GLU A 220 -13.88 -16.16 -3.72
N PHE A 221 -12.92 -15.32 -4.13
CA PHE A 221 -12.71 -14.99 -5.53
C PHE A 221 -12.19 -16.18 -6.36
N ALA A 222 -11.31 -17.00 -5.78
CA ALA A 222 -10.80 -18.21 -6.41
C ALA A 222 -11.89 -19.28 -6.57
N GLU A 223 -12.79 -19.42 -5.58
CA GLU A 223 -13.96 -20.29 -5.67
C GLU A 223 -14.92 -19.83 -6.79
N LEU A 224 -15.18 -18.52 -6.88
CA LEU A 224 -16.03 -17.93 -7.93
C LEU A 224 -15.57 -18.28 -9.35
N LEU A 225 -14.25 -18.35 -9.57
CA LEU A 225 -13.65 -18.56 -10.89
C LEU A 225 -13.03 -19.96 -11.09
N GLY A 226 -13.08 -20.82 -10.07
CA GLY A 226 -12.59 -22.19 -10.10
C GLY A 226 -11.09 -22.31 -10.38
N PHE A 227 -10.25 -21.62 -9.60
CA PHE A 227 -8.79 -21.76 -9.62
C PHE A 227 -8.20 -21.88 -8.21
N ASP A 228 -6.91 -22.20 -8.10
CA ASP A 228 -6.21 -22.32 -6.81
C ASP A 228 -5.91 -20.95 -6.20
N PRO A 229 -6.42 -20.62 -4.98
CA PRO A 229 -6.18 -19.31 -4.36
C PRO A 229 -4.70 -18.99 -4.14
N TRP A 230 -3.83 -20.00 -4.05
CA TRP A 230 -2.38 -19.78 -3.91
C TRP A 230 -1.77 -19.00 -5.08
N LEU A 231 -2.41 -18.98 -6.25
CA LEU A 231 -1.96 -18.17 -7.40
C LEU A 231 -2.08 -16.65 -7.14
N LEU A 232 -2.89 -16.24 -6.16
CA LEU A 232 -3.09 -14.84 -5.76
C LEU A 232 -2.62 -14.53 -4.35
N ASP A 233 -2.60 -15.52 -3.46
CA ASP A 233 -2.42 -15.30 -2.03
C ASP A 233 -1.14 -15.97 -1.49
N PRO A 234 -0.14 -15.20 -0.99
CA PRO A 234 1.03 -15.74 -0.31
C PRO A 234 0.69 -16.28 1.08
N PHE A 235 1.23 -17.45 1.43
CA PHE A 235 1.14 -17.94 2.81
C PHE A 235 1.78 -16.94 3.79
N PHE A 236 1.23 -16.81 4.99
CA PHE A 236 1.83 -16.00 6.03
C PHE A 236 1.50 -16.53 7.43
N GLU A 237 2.37 -16.20 8.37
CA GLU A 237 2.21 -16.47 9.79
C GLU A 237 2.72 -15.29 10.62
N THR A 238 2.30 -15.20 11.89
CA THR A 238 2.66 -14.09 12.78
C THR A 238 3.31 -14.55 14.07
N CYS A 239 4.41 -13.89 14.44
CA CYS A 239 5.03 -13.99 15.76
C CYS A 239 4.90 -12.67 16.51
N GLY A 240 4.36 -12.72 17.73
CA GLY A 240 4.41 -11.60 18.67
C GLY A 240 5.53 -11.74 19.69
N LYS A 241 5.74 -10.67 20.48
CA LYS A 241 6.69 -10.63 21.61
C LYS A 241 8.15 -10.93 21.20
N ILE A 242 8.55 -10.43 20.04
CA ILE A 242 9.93 -10.54 19.55
C ILE A 242 10.79 -9.43 20.16
N ASP A 243 12.01 -9.78 20.57
CA ASP A 243 13.10 -8.82 20.80
C ASP A 243 14.35 -9.28 20.05
N PHE A 244 14.61 -8.65 18.90
CA PHE A 244 15.78 -8.93 18.07
C PHE A 244 17.11 -8.56 18.74
N ARG A 245 17.13 -7.68 19.75
CA ARG A 245 18.37 -7.33 20.47
C ARG A 245 18.66 -8.33 21.59
N GLY A 246 17.62 -8.73 22.32
CA GLY A 246 17.66 -9.73 23.39
C GLY A 246 17.61 -11.18 22.91
N ARG A 247 17.42 -11.42 21.61
CA ARG A 247 17.22 -12.75 21.00
C ARG A 247 15.99 -13.49 21.55
N GLN A 248 14.97 -12.74 21.94
CA GLN A 248 13.73 -13.31 22.45
C GLN A 248 12.78 -13.60 21.28
N GLY A 249 12.20 -14.81 21.28
CA GLY A 249 11.20 -15.21 20.29
C GLY A 249 11.76 -15.65 18.93
N GLU A 250 13.08 -15.83 18.79
CA GLU A 250 13.70 -16.37 17.57
C GLU A 250 13.18 -17.78 17.23
N GLU A 251 12.82 -18.59 18.22
CA GLU A 251 12.26 -19.94 18.03
C GLU A 251 10.91 -19.93 17.28
N CYS A 252 10.05 -18.94 17.56
CA CYS A 252 8.78 -18.76 16.85
C CYS A 252 9.03 -18.44 15.37
N LEU A 253 9.98 -17.53 15.11
CA LEU A 253 10.33 -17.14 13.75
C LEU A 253 10.94 -18.33 12.98
N GLU A 254 11.83 -19.09 13.60
CA GLU A 254 12.42 -20.27 12.99
C GLU A 254 11.35 -21.31 12.60
N GLY A 255 10.42 -21.60 13.51
CA GLY A 255 9.35 -22.56 13.27
C GLY A 255 8.46 -22.17 12.10
N TYR A 256 7.97 -20.93 12.05
CA TYR A 256 7.13 -20.48 10.95
C TYR A 256 7.88 -20.31 9.62
N VAL A 257 9.18 -19.98 9.66
CA VAL A 257 10.02 -20.00 8.46
C VAL A 257 10.09 -21.42 7.89
N GLU A 258 10.32 -22.43 8.73
CA GLU A 258 10.36 -23.84 8.29
C GLU A 258 9.02 -24.32 7.74
N GLU A 259 7.92 -23.99 8.41
CA GLU A 259 6.56 -24.32 8.01
C GLU A 259 6.22 -23.73 6.63
N ILE A 260 6.34 -22.42 6.47
CA ILE A 260 6.02 -21.74 5.20
C ILE A 260 6.93 -22.25 4.08
N LEU A 261 8.25 -22.43 4.33
CA LEU A 261 9.14 -22.99 3.30
C LEU A 261 8.72 -24.39 2.87
N THR A 262 8.19 -25.20 3.79
CA THR A 262 7.68 -26.55 3.48
C THR A 262 6.43 -26.50 2.59
N ASP A 263 5.48 -25.63 2.92
CA ASP A 263 4.25 -25.46 2.14
C ASP A 263 4.53 -24.89 0.74
N VAL A 264 5.43 -23.90 0.66
CA VAL A 264 5.86 -23.33 -0.63
C VAL A 264 6.57 -24.37 -1.48
N ARG A 265 7.44 -25.21 -0.90
CA ARG A 265 8.07 -26.33 -1.65
C ARG A 265 7.04 -27.31 -2.20
N ALA A 266 5.97 -27.59 -1.46
CA ALA A 266 4.88 -28.45 -1.92
C ALA A 266 4.16 -27.83 -3.12
N LYS A 267 3.83 -26.53 -3.07
CA LYS A 267 3.23 -25.80 -4.20
C LYS A 267 4.16 -25.70 -5.40
N TYR A 268 5.44 -25.43 -5.17
CA TYR A 268 6.43 -25.38 -6.25
C TYR A 268 6.54 -26.73 -6.94
N LYS A 269 6.52 -27.84 -6.20
CA LYS A 269 6.47 -29.19 -6.77
C LYS A 269 5.18 -29.46 -7.54
N GLU A 270 4.03 -29.03 -7.03
CA GLU A 270 2.72 -29.14 -7.70
C GLU A 270 2.72 -28.49 -9.08
N TYR A 271 3.28 -27.27 -9.19
CA TYR A 271 3.33 -26.50 -10.43
C TYR A 271 4.62 -26.70 -11.26
N GLY A 272 5.53 -27.59 -10.83
CA GLY A 272 6.80 -27.86 -11.53
C GLY A 272 7.81 -26.70 -11.50
N ILE A 273 7.69 -25.79 -10.53
CA ILE A 273 8.54 -24.60 -10.36
C ILE A 273 9.93 -25.03 -9.85
N GLN A 274 10.98 -24.55 -10.53
CA GLN A 274 12.38 -24.88 -10.21
C GLN A 274 13.07 -23.81 -9.36
N GLU A 275 12.38 -22.74 -9.06
CA GLU A 275 12.92 -21.62 -8.30
C GLU A 275 13.05 -21.98 -6.82
N GLU A 276 13.99 -21.33 -6.14
CA GLU A 276 14.24 -21.57 -4.72
C GLU A 276 13.18 -20.85 -3.87
N PRO A 277 12.42 -21.56 -3.02
CA PRO A 277 11.52 -20.94 -2.06
C PRO A 277 12.28 -20.03 -1.11
N PHE A 278 11.68 -18.91 -0.78
CA PHE A 278 12.17 -18.00 0.25
C PHE A 278 10.98 -17.41 0.99
N VAL A 279 11.25 -16.82 2.15
CA VAL A 279 10.27 -16.10 2.96
C VAL A 279 10.76 -14.69 3.23
N ILE A 280 9.82 -13.78 3.39
CA ILE A 280 10.05 -12.42 3.83
C ILE A 280 9.62 -12.31 5.29
N VAL A 281 10.56 -11.96 6.15
CA VAL A 281 10.29 -11.59 7.53
C VAL A 281 10.19 -10.08 7.59
N LYS A 282 9.03 -9.54 8.00
CA LYS A 282 8.76 -8.10 8.05
C LYS A 282 8.05 -7.68 9.34
N ALA A 283 8.34 -6.48 9.84
CA ALA A 283 7.61 -5.91 10.97
C ALA A 283 6.10 -5.79 10.64
N ASP A 284 5.25 -6.23 11.57
CA ASP A 284 3.80 -6.29 11.38
C ASP A 284 3.14 -4.89 11.37
N ALA A 285 3.81 -3.90 11.95
CA ALA A 285 3.47 -2.49 11.83
C ALA A 285 4.67 -1.70 11.27
N GLY A 286 4.41 -0.81 10.29
CA GLY A 286 5.40 0.12 9.76
C GLY A 286 5.55 0.15 8.23
N THR A 287 6.29 1.15 7.74
CA THR A 287 6.36 1.56 6.32
C THR A 287 7.77 1.61 5.73
N TYR A 288 7.86 2.02 4.45
CA TYR A 288 9.10 2.29 3.70
C TYR A 288 10.09 1.12 3.58
N GLY A 289 9.59 -0.12 3.61
CA GLY A 289 10.46 -1.29 3.45
C GLY A 289 11.46 -1.48 4.62
N MET A 290 11.23 -0.84 5.76
CA MET A 290 12.05 -0.97 6.97
C MET A 290 11.65 -2.19 7.79
N GLY A 291 12.61 -2.79 8.49
CA GLY A 291 12.38 -4.01 9.26
C GLY A 291 12.00 -5.20 8.39
N ILE A 292 12.62 -5.35 7.21
CA ILE A 292 12.36 -6.44 6.26
C ILE A 292 13.65 -7.23 5.96
N MET A 293 13.57 -8.55 5.90
CA MET A 293 14.64 -9.42 5.40
C MET A 293 14.09 -10.62 4.62
N SER A 294 14.86 -11.08 3.63
CA SER A 294 14.62 -12.35 2.93
C SER A 294 15.38 -13.47 3.63
N VAL A 295 14.77 -14.64 3.73
CA VAL A 295 15.32 -15.84 4.35
C VAL A 295 15.01 -17.05 3.47
N LYS A 296 15.98 -17.92 3.27
CA LYS A 296 15.86 -19.16 2.49
C LYS A 296 16.01 -20.41 3.34
N ASP A 297 16.69 -20.27 4.48
CA ASP A 297 16.88 -21.34 5.45
C ASP A 297 16.57 -20.87 6.88
N PRO A 298 15.84 -21.67 7.70
CA PRO A 298 15.55 -21.32 9.08
C PRO A 298 16.79 -20.99 9.92
N SER A 299 17.96 -21.58 9.61
CA SER A 299 19.22 -21.27 10.30
C SER A 299 19.67 -19.82 10.14
N GLU A 300 19.25 -19.10 9.09
CA GLU A 300 19.55 -17.68 8.93
C GLU A 300 18.93 -16.80 10.03
N ILE A 301 17.83 -17.27 10.65
CA ILE A 301 17.22 -16.62 11.82
C ILE A 301 18.05 -16.86 13.09
N ARG A 302 18.58 -18.08 13.26
CA ARG A 302 19.46 -18.40 14.40
C ARG A 302 20.77 -17.63 14.39
N ASP A 303 21.30 -17.39 13.19
CA ASP A 303 22.62 -16.80 12.98
C ASP A 303 22.57 -15.32 12.57
N LEU A 304 21.48 -14.62 12.88
CA LEU A 304 21.35 -13.19 12.61
C LEU A 304 22.53 -12.41 13.18
N ASN A 305 23.28 -11.73 12.31
CA ASN A 305 24.39 -10.89 12.76
C ASN A 305 23.90 -9.57 13.38
N ARG A 306 24.80 -8.83 14.03
CA ARG A 306 24.48 -7.55 14.70
C ARG A 306 23.82 -6.54 13.76
N ARG A 307 24.22 -6.49 12.49
CA ARG A 307 23.64 -5.54 11.50
C ARG A 307 22.22 -5.93 11.13
N GLN A 308 21.94 -7.23 10.95
CA GLN A 308 20.60 -7.74 10.66
C GLN A 308 19.65 -7.51 11.85
N ARG A 309 20.09 -7.82 13.08
CA ARG A 309 19.29 -7.54 14.29
C ARG A 309 18.94 -6.06 14.42
N ASN A 310 19.91 -5.17 14.19
CA ASN A 310 19.64 -3.73 14.23
C ASN A 310 18.66 -3.28 13.13
N LYS A 311 18.71 -3.90 11.94
CA LYS A 311 17.77 -3.61 10.85
C LYS A 311 16.34 -4.06 11.18
N MET A 312 16.19 -5.20 11.85
CA MET A 312 14.90 -5.78 12.20
C MET A 312 14.32 -5.24 13.51
N ALA A 313 15.14 -4.62 14.35
CA ALA A 313 14.70 -4.12 15.65
C ALA A 313 13.88 -2.82 15.60
N VAL A 314 13.98 -2.03 14.52
CA VAL A 314 13.33 -0.72 14.44
C VAL A 314 12.66 -0.45 13.10
N VAL A 315 11.56 0.29 13.13
CA VAL A 315 10.86 0.84 11.96
C VAL A 315 10.94 2.37 11.96
N LYS A 316 10.05 3.03 11.21
CA LYS A 316 9.96 4.50 11.08
C LYS A 316 9.88 5.14 12.47
N GLU A 317 10.49 6.32 12.61
CA GLU A 317 10.61 7.05 13.88
C GLU A 317 11.38 6.31 14.99
N GLY A 318 12.10 5.23 14.66
CA GLY A 318 12.90 4.47 15.63
C GLY A 318 12.08 3.61 16.58
N LEU A 319 10.80 3.36 16.25
CA LEU A 319 9.90 2.51 17.03
C LEU A 319 10.38 1.05 17.02
N GLU A 320 10.32 0.40 18.18
CA GLU A 320 10.75 -0.98 18.35
C GLU A 320 9.75 -1.97 17.74
N VAL A 321 10.28 -3.04 17.14
CA VAL A 321 9.48 -4.11 16.53
C VAL A 321 9.22 -5.20 17.57
N HIS A 322 7.95 -5.42 17.89
CA HIS A 322 7.51 -6.49 18.79
C HIS A 322 6.69 -7.58 18.09
N ASP A 323 6.03 -7.22 16.98
CA ASP A 323 5.20 -8.09 16.18
C ASP A 323 5.82 -8.23 14.78
N VAL A 324 5.96 -9.47 14.34
CA VAL A 324 6.64 -9.83 13.09
C VAL A 324 5.73 -10.75 12.28
N LEU A 325 5.69 -10.49 10.98
CA LEU A 325 5.02 -11.28 9.99
C LEU A 325 6.06 -12.05 9.18
N VAL A 326 5.90 -13.37 9.08
CA VAL A 326 6.66 -14.24 8.19
C VAL A 326 5.75 -14.55 7.01
N GLN A 327 6.17 -14.21 5.79
CA GLN A 327 5.34 -14.38 4.59
C GLN A 327 6.12 -15.14 3.52
N GLU A 328 5.44 -15.97 2.74
CA GLU A 328 5.96 -16.51 1.48
C GLU A 328 6.55 -15.40 0.62
N GLY A 329 7.78 -15.60 0.18
CA GLY A 329 8.45 -14.73 -0.76
C GLY A 329 7.93 -14.94 -2.18
N VAL A 330 7.38 -13.88 -2.77
CA VAL A 330 6.96 -13.88 -4.18
C VAL A 330 8.10 -13.33 -5.02
N HIS A 331 8.52 -14.09 -6.04
CA HIS A 331 9.51 -13.63 -7.01
C HIS A 331 8.92 -12.51 -7.89
N THR A 332 9.78 -11.63 -8.40
CA THR A 332 9.41 -10.81 -9.56
C THR A 332 10.33 -11.10 -10.74
N PHE A 333 9.72 -11.36 -11.89
CA PHE A 333 10.43 -11.60 -13.16
C PHE A 333 10.20 -10.47 -14.18
N GLU A 334 9.56 -9.39 -13.76
CA GLU A 334 9.39 -8.23 -14.60
C GLU A 334 10.69 -7.44 -14.69
N THR A 335 10.97 -6.94 -15.89
CA THR A 335 12.14 -6.10 -16.12
C THR A 335 11.80 -4.85 -16.90
N VAL A 336 12.46 -3.75 -16.54
CA VAL A 336 12.49 -2.51 -17.31
C VAL A 336 13.94 -2.22 -17.64
N ASP A 337 14.27 -2.15 -18.93
CA ASP A 337 15.65 -1.95 -19.41
C ASP A 337 16.66 -2.89 -18.70
N ASP A 338 16.33 -4.19 -18.68
CA ASP A 338 17.08 -5.30 -18.04
C ASP A 338 17.22 -5.23 -16.51
N ALA A 339 16.62 -4.25 -15.84
CA ALA A 339 16.60 -4.13 -14.38
C ALA A 339 15.31 -4.72 -13.78
N VAL A 340 15.43 -5.36 -12.62
CA VAL A 340 14.30 -5.99 -11.92
C VAL A 340 13.27 -4.94 -11.52
N ALA A 341 12.00 -5.25 -11.77
CA ALA A 341 10.90 -4.33 -11.56
C ALA A 341 9.73 -4.99 -10.81
N GLU A 342 8.97 -4.20 -10.06
CA GLU A 342 7.69 -4.62 -9.49
C GLU A 342 6.64 -3.51 -9.69
N PRO A 343 5.41 -3.83 -10.14
CA PRO A 343 4.39 -2.83 -10.39
C PRO A 343 3.72 -2.37 -9.10
N VAL A 344 3.44 -1.07 -9.04
CA VAL A 344 2.66 -0.42 -8.00
C VAL A 344 1.41 0.16 -8.64
N VAL A 345 0.24 -0.33 -8.22
CA VAL A 345 -1.07 0.08 -8.73
C VAL A 345 -1.69 1.11 -7.80
N TYR A 346 -2.15 2.24 -8.34
CA TYR A 346 -2.78 3.32 -7.58
C TYR A 346 -4.29 3.31 -7.77
N MET A 347 -5.02 3.53 -6.69
CA MET A 347 -6.47 3.64 -6.68
C MET A 347 -6.92 4.89 -5.90
N LEU A 348 -7.99 5.51 -6.41
CA LEU A 348 -8.79 6.54 -5.75
C LEU A 348 -10.23 6.04 -5.73
N ASP A 349 -10.89 6.10 -4.57
CA ASP A 349 -12.10 5.32 -4.31
C ASP A 349 -11.88 3.83 -4.73
N ARG A 350 -12.77 3.26 -5.52
CA ARG A 350 -12.69 1.89 -6.06
C ARG A 350 -12.03 1.80 -7.43
N PHE A 351 -11.54 2.91 -7.98
CA PHE A 351 -11.08 2.99 -9.37
C PHE A 351 -9.56 2.90 -9.45
N VAL A 352 -9.06 2.04 -10.32
CA VAL A 352 -7.64 2.02 -10.71
C VAL A 352 -7.36 3.27 -11.55
N VAL A 353 -6.47 4.13 -11.07
CA VAL A 353 -6.14 5.42 -11.71
C VAL A 353 -4.76 5.42 -12.36
N GLY A 354 -4.06 4.29 -12.35
CA GLY A 354 -2.76 4.13 -12.99
C GLY A 354 -1.78 3.39 -12.08
N GLY A 355 -0.50 3.54 -12.38
CA GLY A 355 0.57 2.93 -11.60
C GLY A 355 1.94 3.25 -12.16
N PHE A 356 2.95 2.66 -11.57
CA PHE A 356 4.33 2.72 -12.03
C PHE A 356 5.09 1.47 -11.62
N TYR A 357 6.17 1.18 -12.32
CA TYR A 357 7.14 0.19 -11.88
C TYR A 357 8.14 0.83 -10.94
N ARG A 358 8.40 0.15 -9.82
CA ARG A 358 9.59 0.34 -9.01
C ARG A 358 10.70 -0.51 -9.60
N VAL A 359 11.76 0.13 -10.07
CA VAL A 359 12.88 -0.51 -10.78
C VAL A 359 14.13 -0.42 -9.92
N HIS A 360 14.87 -1.53 -9.82
CA HIS A 360 16.12 -1.57 -9.07
C HIS A 360 17.20 -2.33 -9.86
N THR A 361 18.31 -1.64 -10.14
CA THR A 361 19.41 -2.16 -10.97
C THR A 361 20.32 -3.14 -10.22
N GLU A 362 20.45 -2.99 -8.90
CA GLU A 362 21.35 -3.80 -8.07
C GLU A 362 20.67 -4.90 -7.23
N ARG A 363 19.35 -5.09 -7.32
CA ARG A 363 18.60 -6.06 -6.51
C ARG A 363 18.14 -7.24 -7.36
N GLY A 364 18.13 -8.42 -6.74
CA GLY A 364 17.64 -9.66 -7.34
C GLY A 364 16.13 -9.82 -7.27
N LYS A 365 15.61 -10.81 -8.03
CA LYS A 365 14.19 -11.20 -8.12
C LYS A 365 13.54 -11.63 -6.80
N ASP A 366 14.34 -12.04 -5.82
CA ASP A 366 13.98 -12.56 -4.49
C ASP A 366 14.28 -11.54 -3.36
N GLN A 367 14.58 -10.30 -3.73
CA GLN A 367 14.94 -9.23 -2.79
C GLN A 367 13.90 -8.12 -2.77
N ASN A 368 13.77 -7.43 -1.63
CA ASN A 368 12.98 -6.21 -1.52
C ASN A 368 13.56 -5.12 -2.46
N LEU A 369 12.75 -4.62 -3.41
CA LEU A 369 13.16 -3.54 -4.30
C LEU A 369 12.89 -2.15 -3.72
N ASN A 370 12.07 -2.05 -2.65
CA ASN A 370 11.88 -0.82 -1.88
C ASN A 370 13.11 -0.54 -0.99
N ALA A 371 14.20 -0.15 -1.64
CA ALA A 371 15.51 0.06 -1.05
C ALA A 371 16.23 1.25 -1.73
N PRO A 372 17.23 1.85 -1.05
CA PRO A 372 18.05 2.90 -1.66
C PRO A 372 18.66 2.44 -2.98
N GLY A 373 18.57 3.28 -4.02
CA GLY A 373 19.02 2.97 -5.38
C GLY A 373 17.89 2.66 -6.36
N MET A 374 16.66 2.44 -5.87
CA MET A 374 15.48 2.31 -6.73
C MET A 374 15.13 3.61 -7.46
N HIS A 375 14.51 3.46 -8.61
CA HIS A 375 13.85 4.55 -9.34
C HIS A 375 12.48 4.09 -9.86
N PHE A 376 11.69 5.02 -10.37
CA PHE A 376 10.33 4.73 -10.81
C PHE A 376 10.19 4.98 -12.31
N VAL A 377 9.51 4.05 -12.99
CA VAL A 377 9.17 4.18 -14.41
C VAL A 377 7.65 4.14 -14.53
N PRO A 378 7.00 5.19 -15.05
CA PRO A 378 5.55 5.22 -15.19
C PRO A 378 5.03 4.00 -15.96
N LEU A 379 3.97 3.38 -15.44
CA LEU A 379 3.27 2.31 -16.13
C LEU A 379 2.26 2.96 -17.07
N ALA A 380 2.78 3.54 -18.14
CA ALA A 380 1.98 4.25 -19.13
C ALA A 380 1.11 3.25 -19.91
N PHE A 381 -0.14 3.62 -20.12
CA PHE A 381 -1.04 2.86 -20.97
C PHE A 381 -0.54 2.91 -22.42
N ALA A 382 -0.29 1.74 -23.02
CA ALA A 382 -0.18 1.64 -24.48
C ALA A 382 -1.55 1.85 -25.17
N SER A 383 -2.66 1.66 -24.44
CA SER A 383 -4.06 1.75 -24.87
C SER A 383 -4.95 2.11 -23.66
N PRO A 384 -6.08 2.83 -23.80
CA PRO A 384 -7.03 3.08 -22.70
C PRO A 384 -7.29 1.80 -21.89
N CYS A 385 -7.46 1.95 -20.56
CA CYS A 385 -7.44 0.95 -19.46
C CYS A 385 -8.35 -0.29 -19.57
N LEU A 386 -8.72 -0.69 -20.77
CA LEU A 386 -9.67 -1.73 -21.09
C LEU A 386 -8.88 -2.98 -21.52
N PRO A 387 -9.24 -4.16 -20.99
CA PRO A 387 -8.68 -5.40 -21.51
C PRO A 387 -9.04 -5.56 -22.99
N ASP A 388 -8.08 -6.05 -23.77
CA ASP A 388 -8.30 -6.47 -25.15
C ASP A 388 -8.76 -7.93 -25.15
N LEU A 389 -10.09 -8.11 -25.15
CA LEU A 389 -10.72 -9.43 -25.14
C LEU A 389 -10.42 -10.27 -26.41
N ALA A 390 -9.96 -9.64 -27.49
CA ALA A 390 -9.56 -10.32 -28.73
C ALA A 390 -8.04 -10.55 -28.81
N GLY A 391 -7.27 -9.91 -27.94
CA GLY A 391 -5.82 -9.97 -27.88
C GLY A 391 -5.29 -11.21 -27.18
N ALA A 392 -3.96 -11.35 -27.18
CA ALA A 392 -3.30 -12.38 -26.37
C ALA A 392 -3.55 -12.13 -24.87
N PRO A 393 -3.75 -13.16 -24.03
CA PRO A 393 -4.03 -12.96 -22.61
C PRO A 393 -2.96 -12.17 -21.87
N ASP A 394 -1.71 -12.21 -22.34
CA ASP A 394 -0.55 -11.56 -21.74
C ASP A 394 -0.17 -10.22 -22.39
N CYS A 395 -0.98 -9.74 -23.34
CA CYS A 395 -0.72 -8.45 -23.96
C CYS A 395 -0.77 -7.33 -22.90
N PRO A 396 -0.06 -6.20 -23.08
CA PRO A 396 0.07 -5.19 -22.04
C PRO A 396 -1.26 -4.70 -21.42
N PRO A 397 -2.34 -4.45 -22.19
CA PRO A 397 -3.64 -4.11 -21.63
C PRO A 397 -4.25 -5.20 -20.72
N ASN A 398 -4.12 -6.46 -21.10
CA ASN A 398 -4.69 -7.59 -20.36
C ASN A 398 -3.91 -7.89 -19.08
N ARG A 399 -2.58 -7.82 -19.14
CA ARG A 399 -1.73 -7.92 -17.96
C ARG A 399 -2.01 -6.79 -16.97
N PHE A 400 -2.19 -5.56 -17.45
CA PHE A 400 -2.60 -4.45 -16.59
C PHE A 400 -4.00 -4.67 -15.99
N TYR A 401 -4.94 -5.22 -16.75
CA TYR A 401 -6.25 -5.58 -16.22
C TYR A 401 -6.12 -6.61 -15.07
N ALA A 402 -5.30 -7.65 -15.24
CA ALA A 402 -5.01 -8.61 -14.17
C ALA A 402 -4.42 -7.93 -12.92
N TYR A 403 -3.48 -7.00 -13.08
CA TYR A 403 -2.94 -6.21 -11.97
C TYR A 403 -4.03 -5.38 -11.29
N GLY A 404 -4.90 -4.74 -12.07
CA GLY A 404 -6.04 -3.98 -11.55
C GLY A 404 -7.07 -4.85 -10.83
N VAL A 405 -7.30 -6.10 -11.24
CA VAL A 405 -8.16 -7.04 -10.51
C VAL A 405 -7.52 -7.37 -9.16
N VAL A 406 -6.26 -7.82 -9.13
CA VAL A 406 -5.58 -8.22 -7.89
C VAL A 406 -5.44 -7.05 -6.91
N ALA A 407 -5.13 -5.86 -7.41
CA ALA A 407 -5.08 -4.64 -6.60
C ALA A 407 -6.45 -4.29 -6.00
N ARG A 408 -7.54 -4.45 -6.76
CA ARG A 408 -8.90 -4.24 -6.24
C ARG A 408 -9.30 -5.30 -5.21
N LEU A 409 -8.84 -6.55 -5.33
CA LEU A 409 -9.02 -7.56 -4.26
C LEU A 409 -8.33 -7.13 -2.97
N ALA A 410 -7.11 -6.58 -3.06
CA ALA A 410 -6.41 -6.02 -1.90
C ALA A 410 -7.16 -4.79 -1.33
N LEU A 411 -7.81 -4.00 -2.18
CA LEU A 411 -8.68 -2.91 -1.72
C LEU A 411 -9.93 -3.41 -0.99
N VAL A 412 -10.59 -4.48 -1.46
CA VAL A 412 -11.69 -5.13 -0.71
C VAL A 412 -11.19 -5.57 0.67
N ALA A 413 -10.03 -6.21 0.73
CA ALA A 413 -9.42 -6.66 1.98
C ALA A 413 -9.11 -5.48 2.93
N ALA A 414 -8.62 -4.36 2.40
CA ALA A 414 -8.40 -3.15 3.20
C ALA A 414 -9.70 -2.54 3.72
N ALA A 415 -10.80 -2.57 2.96
CA ALA A 415 -12.10 -2.12 3.42
C ALA A 415 -12.60 -3.00 4.59
N ILE A 416 -12.54 -4.34 4.43
CA ILE A 416 -12.88 -5.31 5.48
C ILE A 416 -12.04 -5.06 6.74
N GLU A 417 -10.73 -4.91 6.59
CA GLU A 417 -9.81 -4.67 7.69
C GLU A 417 -10.19 -3.40 8.48
N LEU A 418 -10.49 -2.30 7.78
CA LEU A 418 -10.86 -1.04 8.43
C LEU A 418 -12.21 -1.14 9.15
N GLU A 419 -13.18 -1.85 8.57
CA GLU A 419 -14.48 -2.11 9.22
C GLU A 419 -14.31 -2.94 10.50
N GLU A 420 -13.50 -4.00 10.45
CA GLU A 420 -13.27 -4.90 11.59
C GLU A 420 -12.46 -4.27 12.74
N THR A 421 -11.65 -3.25 12.43
CA THR A 421 -10.78 -2.59 13.42
C THR A 421 -11.35 -1.30 14.01
N GLU A 422 -12.44 -0.77 13.46
CA GLU A 422 -13.06 0.49 13.87
C GLU A 422 -13.53 0.47 15.34
N ALA A 423 -14.39 -0.50 15.71
CA ALA A 423 -14.97 -0.56 17.05
C ALA A 423 -13.92 -0.71 18.16
N ALA A 424 -12.86 -1.48 17.91
CA ALA A 424 -11.76 -1.65 18.85
C ALA A 424 -10.98 -0.34 19.05
N PHE A 425 -10.77 0.43 17.97
CA PHE A 425 -10.12 1.73 18.03
C PHE A 425 -10.98 2.76 18.77
N GLU A 426 -12.28 2.85 18.47
CA GLU A 426 -13.19 3.78 19.15
C GLU A 426 -13.26 3.52 20.65
N ALA A 427 -13.32 2.25 21.06
CA ALA A 427 -13.30 1.87 22.46
C ALA A 427 -11.98 2.28 23.15
N ALA A 428 -10.84 2.11 22.47
CA ALA A 428 -9.54 2.51 22.98
C ALA A 428 -9.41 4.04 23.11
N GLU A 429 -9.93 4.80 22.16
CA GLU A 429 -9.96 6.27 22.22
C GLU A 429 -10.90 6.79 23.31
N ALA A 430 -12.07 6.19 23.48
CA ALA A 430 -13.01 6.56 24.53
C ALA A 430 -12.47 6.28 25.95
N ALA A 431 -11.61 5.25 26.10
CA ALA A 431 -10.98 4.90 27.37
C ALA A 431 -9.76 5.76 27.71
N ARG A 432 -9.28 6.62 26.80
CA ARG A 432 -8.11 7.47 27.07
C ARG A 432 -8.42 8.49 28.16
N PRO A 433 -7.55 8.65 29.18
CA PRO A 433 -7.72 9.70 30.16
C PRO A 433 -7.63 11.06 29.45
N VAL A 434 -8.63 11.92 29.69
CA VAL A 434 -8.59 13.31 29.23
C VAL A 434 -7.36 13.96 29.87
N GLN A 435 -6.31 14.18 29.08
CA GLN A 435 -5.20 15.00 29.53
C GLN A 435 -5.75 16.41 29.71
N ALA A 436 -5.89 16.83 30.97
CA ALA A 436 -6.22 18.21 31.30
C ALA A 436 -5.19 19.09 30.60
N ALA A 437 -5.65 19.90 29.65
CA ALA A 437 -4.82 20.91 29.00
C ALA A 437 -4.12 21.72 30.09
N ARG A 438 -2.79 21.59 30.19
CA ARG A 438 -2.01 22.51 31.01
C ARG A 438 -2.14 23.88 30.33
N ALA A 439 -2.83 24.77 31.03
CA ALA A 439 -3.08 26.16 30.65
C ALA A 439 -1.79 26.96 30.44
#